data_AF-A0A9P8MW65-F1
#
_entry.id   AF-A0A9P8MW65-F1
#
_cell.length_a   1.000
_cell.length_b   1.000
_cell.length_c   1.000
_cell.angle_alpha   90.00
_cell.angle_beta   90.00
_cell.angle_gamma   90.00
#
_symmetry.space_group_name_H-M   'P 1'
#
loop_
_entity.id
_entity.type
_entity.pdbx_description
1 polymer ?
#
loop_
_entity_poly.entity_id
_entity_poly.type
_entity_poly.pdbx_seq_one_letter_code
_entity_poly.pdbx_strand_id
1 'polypeptide(L)'
;MAEGHALKFPHDPILVRLLVAAQHAPSSEAVVHDVLGFDKTYPQLLGDIRQMRHDLLAQLPPSATDQRGILRAETQNVAVLTRSAYEMMVGFFAIRAIGGAFVPLASGIFPEEAQYILARAEVTCLLVGRERMEPGQGHQRLYPRAQGLTRNLDPAADFVRRFALEHRRCAPLAEPGGVAISHRPAHWISGLRDIVTPMVTGTKLYALGEKADAEAVLNALRNYGITHATFGPTILRQMKDVLTGQRGELSQEDRTKWSGHFKALGTIKCSAGVLEPSVIQFWTDLSGLPFENMYGATESGGLAVRGTSTTQFSIGTPMSGVKVKLSEGSRGEIRVKSPYMFLHYLDDEEMTRAALDEDGYYKTGDLAELRDGEYVFGGRASSDYLLCGVFRIPASTVESSLADLPYVAEACIVGVPDYAAIQLCGAVVRLRSQVESQITLARIRCDLAASLAAYMLPTLLRVLKEDEELPRTASGKLLKRQILRDYFGNADGMPACRVPADVEQCARSRLIWEGSKPWDGSGLQRAV
;
A
#
# COMPACT_ATOMS: atom_id res chain seq x y z
N MET A 1 -46.86 25.31 10.90
CA MET A 1 -46.30 24.11 11.53
C MET A 1 -46.31 23.00 10.50
N ALA A 2 -45.19 22.78 9.81
CA ALA A 2 -45.02 21.69 8.87
C ALA A 2 -44.20 20.61 9.57
N GLU A 3 -44.76 19.41 9.66
CA GLU A 3 -44.18 18.27 10.37
C GLU A 3 -42.78 17.97 9.85
N GLY A 4 -41.80 18.02 10.76
CA GLY A 4 -40.43 17.66 10.48
C GLY A 4 -40.35 16.17 10.16
N HIS A 5 -40.28 15.83 8.87
CA HIS A 5 -39.74 14.54 8.46
C HIS A 5 -38.30 14.46 8.96
N ALA A 6 -38.10 13.83 10.11
CA ALA A 6 -36.79 13.49 10.60
C ALA A 6 -36.11 12.66 9.50
N LEU A 7 -35.07 13.24 8.87
CA LEU A 7 -34.18 12.55 7.94
C LEU A 7 -33.65 11.29 8.66
N LYS A 8 -34.28 10.14 8.41
CA LYS A 8 -33.82 8.86 8.96
C LYS A 8 -32.51 8.53 8.28
N PHE A 9 -31.44 8.42 9.06
CA PHE A 9 -30.16 7.93 8.54
C PHE A 9 -30.40 6.59 7.84
N PRO A 10 -29.72 6.31 6.72
CA PRO A 10 -29.63 4.94 6.24
C PRO A 10 -29.12 4.08 7.41
N HIS A 11 -29.66 2.86 7.57
CA HIS A 11 -29.17 1.91 8.56
C HIS A 11 -27.77 1.41 8.17
N ASP A 12 -26.80 2.33 8.20
CA ASP A 12 -25.40 2.09 7.92
C ASP A 12 -24.70 1.70 9.23
N PRO A 13 -24.16 0.47 9.35
CA PRO A 13 -23.47 0.02 10.55
C PRO A 13 -22.30 0.93 10.95
N ILE A 14 -21.64 1.60 10.00
CA ILE A 14 -20.48 2.44 10.31
C ILE A 14 -20.88 3.74 11.00
N LEU A 15 -22.03 4.33 10.62
CA LEU A 15 -22.56 5.53 11.26
C LEU A 15 -23.09 5.20 12.65
N VAL A 16 -23.72 4.04 12.82
CA VAL A 16 -24.12 3.55 14.16
C VAL A 16 -22.90 3.41 15.06
N ARG A 17 -21.82 2.79 14.56
CA ARG A 17 -20.57 2.66 15.31
C ARG A 17 -19.91 3.99 15.64
N LEU A 18 -19.89 4.94 14.70
CA LEU A 18 -19.42 6.31 14.94
C LEU A 18 -20.20 6.97 16.09
N LEU A 19 -21.53 6.86 16.09
CA LEU A 19 -22.38 7.42 17.14
C LEU A 19 -22.15 6.73 18.50
N VAL A 20 -22.01 5.40 18.51
CA VAL A 20 -21.68 4.65 19.73
C VAL A 20 -20.33 5.11 20.28
N ALA A 21 -19.28 5.20 19.45
CA ALA A 21 -17.98 5.70 19.89
C ALA A 21 -18.05 7.12 20.44
N ALA A 22 -18.78 8.03 19.75
CA ALA A 22 -18.98 9.40 20.18
C ALA A 22 -19.71 9.53 21.53
N GLN A 23 -20.62 8.61 21.85
CA GLN A 23 -21.33 8.59 23.14
C GLN A 23 -20.44 8.15 24.31
N HIS A 24 -19.40 7.37 24.05
CA HIS A 24 -18.49 6.86 25.08
C HIS A 24 -17.25 7.73 25.28
N ALA A 25 -16.95 8.62 24.34
CA ALA A 25 -15.81 9.53 24.41
C ALA A 25 -16.17 10.85 25.14
N PRO A 26 -15.23 11.47 25.89
CA PRO A 26 -15.44 12.78 26.49
C PRO A 26 -15.75 13.84 25.42
N SER A 27 -16.81 14.62 25.61
CA SER A 27 -17.29 15.59 24.61
C SER A 27 -16.35 16.79 24.40
N SER A 28 -15.50 17.09 25.38
CA SER A 28 -14.55 18.22 25.36
C SER A 28 -13.15 17.86 24.85
N GLU A 29 -12.87 16.57 24.63
CA GLU A 29 -11.53 16.12 24.27
C GLU A 29 -11.36 16.02 22.76
N ALA A 30 -10.22 16.50 22.26
CA ALA A 30 -9.86 16.34 20.84
C ALA A 30 -9.61 14.85 20.55
N VAL A 31 -10.31 14.35 19.54
CA VAL A 31 -10.20 12.95 19.06
C VAL A 31 -9.58 12.85 17.69
N VAL A 32 -9.50 13.95 16.95
CA VAL A 32 -8.73 14.06 15.71
C VAL A 32 -7.76 15.21 15.85
N HIS A 33 -6.48 14.92 15.62
CA HIS A 33 -5.44 15.88 15.34
C HIS A 33 -4.95 15.62 13.91
N ASP A 34 -5.14 16.57 13.01
CA ASP A 34 -4.60 16.57 11.64
C ASP A 34 -3.62 17.74 11.53
N VAL A 35 -2.38 17.45 11.14
CA VAL A 35 -1.30 18.45 11.02
C VAL A 35 -1.62 19.61 10.07
N LEU A 36 -2.66 19.47 9.23
CA LEU A 36 -3.18 20.57 8.40
C LEU A 36 -4.08 21.56 9.17
N GLY A 37 -4.03 21.55 10.50
CA GLY A 37 -4.66 22.56 11.37
C GLY A 37 -6.05 22.18 11.86
N PHE A 38 -6.36 20.88 11.97
CA PHE A 38 -7.62 20.42 12.57
C PHE A 38 -7.38 19.72 13.89
N ASP A 39 -7.89 20.32 14.96
CA ASP A 39 -8.02 19.72 16.29
C ASP A 39 -9.51 19.64 16.64
N LYS A 40 -10.08 18.43 16.61
CA LYS A 40 -11.53 18.23 16.56
C LYS A 40 -12.02 17.24 17.59
N THR A 41 -13.07 17.62 18.31
CA THR A 41 -13.83 16.74 19.21
C THR A 41 -14.89 15.95 18.44
N TYR A 42 -15.46 14.90 19.05
CA TYR A 42 -16.59 14.17 18.46
C TYR A 42 -17.80 15.08 18.15
N PRO A 43 -18.25 15.98 19.05
CA PRO A 43 -19.32 16.92 18.73
C PRO A 43 -19.02 17.79 17.50
N GLN A 44 -17.79 18.28 17.35
CA GLN A 44 -17.39 19.06 16.18
C GLN A 44 -17.36 18.22 14.91
N LEU A 45 -16.81 17.00 14.96
CA LEU A 45 -16.83 16.05 13.85
C LEU A 45 -18.27 15.74 13.40
N LEU A 46 -19.17 15.42 14.33
CA LEU A 46 -20.57 15.14 14.01
C LEU A 46 -21.30 16.37 13.46
N GLY A 47 -20.97 17.56 13.97
CA GLY A 47 -21.45 18.85 13.44
C GLY A 47 -21.02 19.07 11.99
N ASP A 48 -19.74 18.88 11.70
CA ASP A 48 -19.15 19.05 10.36
C ASP A 48 -19.69 18.00 9.38
N ILE A 49 -19.88 16.73 9.80
CA ILE A 49 -20.55 15.69 9.00
C ILE A 49 -21.98 16.08 8.67
N ARG A 50 -22.74 16.58 9.66
CA ARG A 50 -24.13 17.02 9.45
C ARG A 50 -24.20 18.20 8.50
N GLN A 51 -23.30 19.17 8.63
CA GLN A 51 -23.24 20.33 7.75
C GLN A 51 -22.88 19.91 6.32
N MET A 52 -21.82 19.12 6.16
CA MET A 52 -21.41 18.58 4.85
C MET A 52 -22.55 17.82 4.18
N ARG A 53 -23.27 16.98 4.94
CA ARG A 53 -24.45 16.26 4.44
C ARG A 53 -25.53 17.23 3.92
N HIS A 54 -25.79 18.32 4.66
CA HIS A 54 -26.76 19.32 4.25
C HIS A 54 -26.31 20.02 2.96
N ASP A 55 -25.04 20.42 2.88
CA ASP A 55 -24.47 21.11 1.72
C ASP A 55 -24.47 20.21 0.48
N LEU A 56 -24.11 18.93 0.63
CA LEU A 56 -24.25 17.90 -0.40
C LEU A 56 -25.68 17.84 -0.95
N LEU A 57 -26.67 17.65 -0.07
CA LEU A 57 -28.07 17.54 -0.49
C LEU A 57 -28.61 18.80 -1.16
N ALA A 58 -28.15 19.99 -0.73
CA ALA A 58 -28.59 21.27 -1.29
C ALA A 58 -28.09 21.49 -2.74
N GLN A 59 -27.04 20.78 -3.14
CA GLN A 59 -26.31 21.02 -4.38
C GLN A 59 -26.47 19.88 -5.39
N LEU A 60 -26.91 18.71 -4.91
CA LEU A 60 -27.34 17.61 -5.75
C LEU A 60 -28.66 17.98 -6.47
N PRO A 61 -28.86 17.53 -7.72
CA PRO A 61 -30.12 17.75 -8.42
C PRO A 61 -31.26 17.06 -7.66
N PRO A 62 -32.50 17.61 -7.67
CA PRO A 62 -33.64 16.99 -6.97
C PRO A 62 -33.93 15.54 -7.37
N SER A 63 -33.50 15.14 -8.58
CA SER A 63 -33.61 13.77 -9.09
C SER A 63 -32.59 12.79 -8.49
N ALA A 64 -31.52 13.26 -7.85
CA ALA A 64 -30.47 12.40 -7.30
C ALA A 64 -30.92 11.61 -6.07
N THR A 65 -31.94 12.08 -5.35
CA THR A 65 -32.41 11.40 -4.13
C THR A 65 -33.81 10.79 -4.29
N ASP A 66 -34.09 9.77 -3.49
CA ASP A 66 -35.44 9.27 -3.25
C ASP A 66 -36.22 10.21 -2.31
N GLN A 67 -37.48 9.87 -2.03
CA GLN A 67 -38.35 10.66 -1.13
C GLN A 67 -37.84 10.74 0.32
N ARG A 68 -36.84 9.93 0.69
CA ARG A 68 -36.23 9.89 2.03
C ARG A 68 -34.91 10.67 2.08
N GLY A 69 -34.48 11.29 0.98
CA GLY A 69 -33.20 12.00 0.89
C GLY A 69 -32.00 11.07 0.75
N ILE A 70 -32.22 9.82 0.29
CA ILE A 70 -31.15 8.85 0.03
C ILE A 70 -30.81 8.86 -1.46
N LEU A 71 -29.52 8.86 -1.80
CA LEU A 71 -29.03 8.81 -3.17
C LEU A 71 -29.56 7.57 -3.90
N ARG A 72 -29.99 7.77 -5.15
CA ARG A 72 -30.39 6.69 -6.06
C ARG A 72 -29.16 6.01 -6.64
N ALA A 73 -29.32 4.77 -7.08
CA ALA A 73 -28.23 3.96 -7.63
C ALA A 73 -27.49 4.66 -8.77
N GLU A 74 -28.21 5.38 -9.64
CA GLU A 74 -27.66 6.12 -10.78
C GLU A 74 -26.84 7.35 -10.38
N THR A 75 -26.89 7.77 -9.11
CA THR A 75 -26.30 9.03 -8.63
C THR A 75 -25.51 8.87 -7.34
N GLN A 76 -25.25 7.63 -6.92
CA GLN A 76 -24.66 7.36 -5.62
C GLN A 76 -23.18 7.74 -5.52
N ASN A 77 -22.47 7.83 -6.64
CA ASN A 77 -21.02 8.04 -6.67
C ASN A 77 -20.66 9.50 -6.40
N VAL A 78 -20.00 9.75 -5.26
CA VAL A 78 -19.50 11.06 -4.86
C VAL A 78 -18.00 10.95 -4.61
N ALA A 79 -17.23 11.77 -5.32
CA ALA A 79 -15.77 11.78 -5.20
C ALA A 79 -15.30 12.79 -4.17
N VAL A 80 -14.15 12.51 -3.56
CA VAL A 80 -13.49 13.40 -2.59
C VAL A 80 -12.03 13.56 -2.96
N LEU A 81 -11.60 14.82 -3.11
CA LEU A 81 -10.23 15.22 -3.40
C LEU A 81 -9.75 16.21 -2.34
N THR A 82 -8.98 15.73 -1.37
CA THR A 82 -8.38 16.55 -0.31
C THR A 82 -7.04 15.95 0.12
N ARG A 83 -6.15 16.80 0.68
CA ARG A 83 -4.94 16.38 1.40
C ARG A 83 -5.21 16.08 2.88
N SER A 84 -6.32 16.57 3.44
CA SER A 84 -6.65 16.43 4.87
C SER A 84 -7.31 15.10 5.16
N ALA A 85 -6.78 14.41 6.18
CA ALA A 85 -7.42 13.23 6.74
C ALA A 85 -8.78 13.59 7.36
N TYR A 86 -8.86 14.74 8.05
CA TYR A 86 -10.09 15.21 8.66
C TYR A 86 -11.19 15.47 7.63
N GLU A 87 -10.90 16.26 6.59
CA GLU A 87 -11.88 16.53 5.53
C GLU A 87 -12.27 15.25 4.77
N MET A 88 -11.32 14.33 4.55
CA MET A 88 -11.59 13.03 3.94
C MET A 88 -12.61 12.22 4.77
N MET A 89 -12.45 12.19 6.09
CA MET A 89 -13.41 11.53 7.00
C MET A 89 -14.78 12.21 7.00
N VAL A 90 -14.82 13.54 7.04
CA VAL A 90 -16.09 14.30 7.01
C VAL A 90 -16.84 13.99 5.71
N GLY A 91 -16.16 14.03 4.56
CA GLY A 91 -16.73 13.67 3.27
C GLY A 91 -17.21 12.23 3.25
N PHE A 92 -16.38 11.29 3.69
CA PHE A 92 -16.72 9.87 3.80
C PHE A 92 -18.01 9.64 4.60
N PHE A 93 -18.10 10.12 5.84
CA PHE A 93 -19.28 9.89 6.67
C PHE A 93 -20.52 10.64 6.16
N ALA A 94 -20.36 11.84 5.60
CA ALA A 94 -21.48 12.60 5.04
C ALA A 94 -22.08 11.92 3.80
N ILE A 95 -21.24 11.41 2.90
CA ILE A 95 -21.67 10.62 1.73
C ILE A 95 -22.40 9.36 2.18
N ARG A 96 -21.87 8.65 3.18
CA ARG A 96 -22.53 7.47 3.76
C ARG A 96 -23.86 7.80 4.42
N ALA A 97 -23.98 8.97 5.04
CA ALA A 97 -25.23 9.41 5.69
C ALA A 97 -26.38 9.69 4.72
N ILE A 98 -26.12 9.76 3.41
CA ILE A 98 -27.14 9.85 2.35
C ILE A 98 -27.13 8.63 1.43
N GLY A 99 -26.50 7.54 1.86
CA GLY A 99 -26.46 6.26 1.11
C GLY A 99 -25.52 6.23 -0.09
N GLY A 100 -24.64 7.23 -0.22
CA GLY A 100 -23.72 7.34 -1.34
C GLY A 100 -22.53 6.38 -1.28
N ALA A 101 -21.91 6.26 -2.44
CA ALA A 101 -20.65 5.61 -2.74
C ALA A 101 -19.51 6.64 -2.65
N PHE A 102 -18.51 6.35 -1.81
CA PHE A 102 -17.36 7.22 -1.60
C PHE A 102 -16.21 6.88 -2.56
N VAL A 103 -15.88 7.79 -3.48
CA VAL A 103 -14.78 7.64 -4.44
C VAL A 103 -13.60 8.52 -4.02
N PRO A 104 -12.59 8.00 -3.31
CA PRO A 104 -11.44 8.82 -2.94
C PRO A 104 -10.50 9.03 -4.11
N LEU A 105 -10.04 10.27 -4.29
CA LEU A 105 -9.01 10.62 -5.27
C LEU A 105 -7.69 10.92 -4.56
N ALA A 106 -6.59 10.51 -5.18
CA ALA A 106 -5.26 10.86 -4.69
C ALA A 106 -5.09 12.38 -4.73
N SER A 107 -4.51 12.99 -3.69
CA SER A 107 -4.31 14.43 -3.74
C SER A 107 -3.34 14.81 -4.88
N GLY A 108 -2.29 14.01 -5.11
CA GLY A 108 -1.33 14.24 -6.21
C GLY A 108 -1.82 13.84 -7.60
N ILE A 109 -3.10 13.49 -7.78
CA ILE A 109 -3.60 12.95 -9.06
C ILE A 109 -3.43 13.94 -10.21
N PHE A 110 -3.02 13.44 -11.38
CA PHE A 110 -2.97 14.23 -12.61
C PHE A 110 -4.39 14.52 -13.13
N PRO A 111 -4.65 15.69 -13.75
CA PRO A 111 -5.98 16.04 -14.25
C PRO A 111 -6.59 15.00 -15.21
N GLU A 112 -5.78 14.43 -16.09
CA GLU A 112 -6.21 13.42 -17.07
C GLU A 112 -6.64 12.12 -16.38
N GLU A 113 -5.89 11.69 -15.37
CA GLU A 113 -6.22 10.51 -14.56
C GLU A 113 -7.47 10.77 -13.70
N ALA A 114 -7.59 11.96 -13.11
CA ALA A 114 -8.78 12.35 -12.36
C ALA A 114 -10.01 12.36 -13.25
N GLN A 115 -9.93 12.94 -14.45
CA GLN A 115 -11.02 12.95 -15.42
C GLN A 115 -11.43 11.53 -15.82
N TYR A 116 -10.46 10.65 -16.05
CA TYR A 116 -10.72 9.24 -16.35
C TYR A 116 -11.49 8.55 -15.21
N ILE A 117 -11.05 8.69 -13.95
CA ILE A 117 -11.71 8.09 -12.79
C ILE A 117 -13.12 8.66 -12.60
N LEU A 118 -13.26 9.99 -12.64
CA LEU A 118 -14.56 10.67 -12.47
C LEU A 118 -15.56 10.24 -13.54
N ALA A 119 -15.10 10.08 -14.79
CA ALA A 119 -15.94 9.62 -15.90
C ALA A 119 -16.33 8.15 -15.74
N ARG A 120 -15.36 7.26 -15.46
CA ARG A 120 -15.59 5.82 -15.34
C ARG A 120 -16.42 5.45 -14.10
N ALA A 121 -16.26 6.18 -13.00
CA ALA A 121 -17.06 5.99 -11.79
C ALA A 121 -18.39 6.76 -11.82
N GLU A 122 -18.76 7.38 -12.94
CA GLU A 122 -19.99 8.17 -13.09
C GLU A 122 -20.27 9.12 -11.91
N VAL A 123 -19.24 9.88 -11.51
CA VAL A 123 -19.32 10.69 -10.31
C VAL A 123 -20.35 11.81 -10.48
N THR A 124 -21.35 11.84 -9.59
CA THR A 124 -22.41 12.85 -9.54
C THR A 124 -21.89 14.18 -9.03
N CYS A 125 -20.96 14.13 -8.08
CA CYS A 125 -20.48 15.28 -7.35
C CYS A 125 -19.03 15.07 -6.88
N LEU A 126 -18.19 16.10 -6.99
CA LEU A 126 -16.83 16.12 -6.49
C LEU A 126 -16.72 17.10 -5.31
N LEU A 127 -16.34 16.57 -4.14
CA LEU A 127 -15.95 17.36 -2.96
C LEU A 127 -14.46 17.69 -3.06
N VAL A 128 -14.11 18.96 -2.87
CA VAL A 128 -12.72 19.44 -2.92
C VAL A 128 -12.33 20.07 -1.59
N GLY A 129 -11.18 19.68 -1.05
CA GLY A 129 -10.61 20.21 0.19
C GLY A 129 -10.30 21.72 0.12
N ARG A 130 -10.32 22.39 1.27
CA ARG A 130 -10.13 23.86 1.36
C ARG A 130 -8.77 24.31 0.85
N GLU A 131 -7.75 23.47 0.95
CA GLU A 131 -6.37 23.75 0.55
C GLU A 131 -6.18 23.89 -0.96
N ARG A 132 -7.18 23.53 -1.76
CA ARG A 132 -7.18 23.65 -3.23
C ARG A 132 -8.04 24.80 -3.74
N MET A 133 -8.55 25.64 -2.85
CA MET A 133 -9.36 26.80 -3.19
C MET A 133 -8.45 28.04 -3.33
N GLU A 134 -8.70 28.88 -4.33
CA GLU A 134 -8.06 30.20 -4.47
C GLU A 134 -8.42 31.09 -3.25
N PRO A 135 -7.49 31.91 -2.71
CA PRO A 135 -7.76 32.78 -1.58
C PRO A 135 -8.92 33.75 -1.88
N GLY A 136 -9.94 33.77 -1.02
CA GLY A 136 -11.10 34.67 -1.14
C GLY A 136 -12.38 34.03 -1.69
N GLN A 137 -12.36 32.75 -2.07
CA GLN A 137 -13.57 31.98 -2.41
C GLN A 137 -13.98 31.10 -1.23
N GLY A 138 -14.94 31.58 -0.43
CA GLY A 138 -15.47 30.86 0.74
C GLY A 138 -16.20 29.56 0.37
N HIS A 139 -15.87 28.50 1.11
CA HIS A 139 -16.47 27.16 1.15
C HIS A 139 -16.47 26.34 -0.16
N GLN A 140 -16.28 25.03 0.01
CA GLN A 140 -15.96 24.03 -1.02
C GLN A 140 -16.78 24.17 -2.30
N ARG A 141 -16.13 24.14 -3.47
CA ARG A 141 -16.83 24.16 -4.77
C ARG A 141 -17.25 22.75 -5.18
N LEU A 142 -18.51 22.61 -5.54
CA LEU A 142 -19.12 21.39 -6.07
C LEU A 142 -19.25 21.58 -7.59
N TYR A 143 -18.77 20.61 -8.37
CA TYR A 143 -18.90 20.63 -9.83
C TYR A 143 -20.01 19.66 -10.25
N PRO A 144 -21.26 20.11 -10.51
CA PRO A 144 -22.29 19.25 -11.07
C PRO A 144 -21.95 18.92 -12.54
N ARG A 145 -22.06 17.64 -12.92
CA ARG A 145 -21.83 17.20 -14.31
C ARG A 145 -22.97 17.71 -15.21
N ALA A 146 -22.61 18.26 -16.37
CA ALA A 146 -23.54 18.61 -17.43
C ALA A 146 -24.25 17.35 -17.97
N GLN A 147 -25.54 17.50 -18.27
CA GLN A 147 -26.46 16.44 -18.72
C GLN A 147 -25.89 15.63 -19.89
N GLY A 148 -25.90 14.30 -19.77
CA GLY A 148 -25.63 13.41 -20.90
C GLY A 148 -25.38 11.95 -20.50
N LEU A 149 -26.38 11.10 -20.78
CA LEU A 149 -26.36 9.64 -20.83
C LEU A 149 -26.20 8.89 -19.48
N THR A 150 -27.34 8.40 -19.00
CA THR A 150 -27.53 7.41 -17.93
C THR A 150 -27.14 6.00 -18.37
N ARG A 151 -26.26 5.31 -17.63
CA ARG A 151 -26.31 3.85 -17.38
C ARG A 151 -25.62 3.51 -16.05
N ASN A 152 -26.44 3.16 -15.05
CA ASN A 152 -26.10 2.56 -13.75
C ASN A 152 -24.71 1.91 -13.63
N LEU A 153 -23.95 2.19 -12.55
CA LEU A 153 -23.15 1.24 -11.74
C LEU A 153 -22.38 1.89 -10.54
N ASP A 154 -22.05 1.06 -9.53
CA ASP A 154 -21.57 1.41 -8.17
C ASP A 154 -20.17 0.84 -7.85
N PRO A 155 -19.09 1.65 -7.87
CA PRO A 155 -17.75 1.18 -7.48
C PRO A 155 -17.42 1.34 -5.99
N ALA A 156 -18.13 2.23 -5.30
CA ALA A 156 -17.60 2.88 -4.11
C ALA A 156 -18.55 2.79 -2.90
N ALA A 157 -19.83 2.44 -3.07
CA ALA A 157 -20.70 2.18 -1.92
C ALA A 157 -20.41 0.82 -1.32
N ASP A 158 -19.99 -0.15 -2.13
CA ASP A 158 -19.90 -1.54 -1.71
C ASP A 158 -18.62 -1.89 -0.97
N PHE A 159 -17.50 -1.25 -1.31
CA PHE A 159 -16.32 -1.25 -0.44
C PHE A 159 -16.69 -0.73 0.96
N VAL A 160 -17.40 0.41 1.04
CA VAL A 160 -17.75 1.01 2.34
C VAL A 160 -18.79 0.18 3.11
N ARG A 161 -19.78 -0.41 2.41
CA ARG A 161 -20.69 -1.39 3.03
C ARG A 161 -19.93 -2.59 3.62
N ARG A 162 -18.88 -3.06 2.97
CA ARG A 162 -18.08 -4.21 3.44
C ARG A 162 -17.09 -3.87 4.54
N PHE A 163 -16.45 -2.70 4.47
CA PHE A 163 -15.69 -2.13 5.59
C PHE A 163 -16.58 -2.03 6.84
N ALA A 164 -17.82 -1.55 6.68
CA ALA A 164 -18.81 -1.49 7.75
C ALA A 164 -19.17 -2.89 8.28
N LEU A 165 -19.26 -3.92 7.42
CA LEU A 165 -19.51 -5.32 7.81
C LEU A 165 -18.32 -5.97 8.54
N GLU A 166 -17.09 -5.73 8.11
CA GLU A 166 -15.85 -6.17 8.78
C GLU A 166 -15.80 -5.64 10.22
N HIS A 167 -16.09 -4.36 10.40
CA HIS A 167 -16.10 -3.70 11.70
C HIS A 167 -17.37 -4.02 12.52
N ARG A 168 -18.43 -4.58 11.89
CA ARG A 168 -19.66 -5.05 12.58
C ARG A 168 -19.43 -6.30 13.42
N ARG A 169 -18.39 -7.09 13.12
CA ARG A 169 -18.18 -8.42 13.72
C ARG A 169 -16.95 -8.58 14.63
N CYS A 170 -15.99 -7.64 14.65
CA CYS A 170 -14.69 -7.98 15.27
C CYS A 170 -13.98 -6.94 16.15
N ALA A 171 -14.41 -5.67 16.28
CA ALA A 171 -13.69 -4.73 17.15
C ALA A 171 -14.55 -4.27 18.34
N PRO A 172 -14.24 -4.67 19.59
CA PRO A 172 -14.77 -3.96 20.75
C PRO A 172 -14.41 -2.46 20.67
N LEU A 173 -15.08 -1.61 21.44
CA LEU A 173 -14.57 -0.25 21.66
C LEU A 173 -13.13 -0.38 22.17
N ALA A 174 -12.23 0.46 21.65
CA ALA A 174 -10.84 0.43 22.08
C ALA A 174 -10.75 0.77 23.57
N GLU A 175 -9.70 0.30 24.23
CA GLU A 175 -9.42 0.72 25.61
C GLU A 175 -9.31 2.26 25.68
N PRO A 176 -9.82 2.89 26.75
CA PRO A 176 -9.71 4.33 26.93
C PRO A 176 -8.27 4.81 26.80
N GLY A 177 -8.05 5.87 26.01
CA GLY A 177 -6.73 6.51 25.85
C GLY A 177 -5.89 6.01 24.68
N GLY A 178 -6.38 5.08 23.86
CA GLY A 178 -5.66 4.67 22.65
C GLY A 178 -5.45 5.83 21.65
N VAL A 179 -4.28 5.85 20.99
CA VAL A 179 -3.93 6.83 19.95
C VAL A 179 -3.44 6.09 18.70
N ALA A 180 -4.10 6.34 17.58
CA ALA A 180 -3.75 5.81 16.27
C ALA A 180 -3.03 6.86 15.44
N ILE A 181 -2.07 6.41 14.62
CA ILE A 181 -1.37 7.26 13.67
C ILE A 181 -1.84 6.99 12.23
N SER A 182 -2.05 8.05 11.45
CA SER A 182 -2.22 7.96 10.00
C SER A 182 -1.11 8.72 9.29
N HIS A 183 -0.31 8.01 8.49
CA HIS A 183 0.77 8.53 7.65
C HIS A 183 0.63 8.10 6.18
N ARG A 184 -0.34 7.24 5.89
CA ARG A 184 -0.55 6.66 4.56
C ARG A 184 -1.62 7.45 3.80
N PRO A 185 -1.50 7.59 2.47
CA PRO A 185 -2.50 8.32 1.70
C PRO A 185 -3.89 7.69 1.82
N ALA A 186 -4.90 8.50 2.13
CA ALA A 186 -6.24 8.05 2.48
C ALA A 186 -7.04 7.52 1.27
N HIS A 187 -6.56 7.74 0.05
CA HIS A 187 -7.18 7.19 -1.15
C HIS A 187 -6.94 5.69 -1.34
N TRP A 188 -5.94 5.13 -0.67
CA TRP A 188 -5.77 3.68 -0.59
C TRP A 188 -6.60 3.12 0.57
N ILE A 189 -7.13 1.91 0.38
CA ILE A 189 -7.90 1.17 1.39
C ILE A 189 -7.23 1.13 2.77
N SER A 190 -5.90 0.96 2.80
CA SER A 190 -5.14 0.88 4.04
C SER A 190 -5.00 2.24 4.73
N GLY A 191 -4.91 3.34 3.99
CA GLY A 191 -4.87 4.70 4.55
C GLY A 191 -6.25 5.17 4.99
N LEU A 192 -7.30 4.84 4.24
CA LEU A 192 -8.68 5.10 4.65
C LEU A 192 -9.04 4.38 5.95
N ARG A 193 -8.57 3.13 6.13
CA ARG A 193 -8.74 2.41 7.39
C ARG A 193 -8.06 3.12 8.56
N ASP A 194 -6.85 3.65 8.36
CA ASP A 194 -6.10 4.34 9.41
C ASP A 194 -6.85 5.58 9.95
N ILE A 195 -7.68 6.22 9.12
CA ILE A 195 -8.44 7.40 9.54
C ILE A 195 -9.85 7.04 10.02
N VAL A 196 -10.51 6.06 9.41
CA VAL A 196 -11.90 5.70 9.75
C VAL A 196 -11.99 4.79 10.98
N THR A 197 -11.11 3.79 11.12
CA THR A 197 -11.16 2.83 12.23
C THR A 197 -11.13 3.52 13.60
N PRO A 198 -10.22 4.48 13.87
CA PRO A 198 -10.18 5.18 15.16
C PRO A 198 -11.52 5.83 15.52
N MET A 199 -12.19 6.42 14.54
CA MET A 199 -13.47 7.12 14.75
C MET A 199 -14.62 6.17 15.15
N VAL A 200 -14.57 4.92 14.70
CA VAL A 200 -15.60 3.90 14.98
C VAL A 200 -15.23 2.95 16.13
N THR A 201 -14.03 3.07 16.68
CA THR A 201 -13.55 2.35 17.87
C THR A 201 -13.40 3.25 19.09
N GLY A 202 -13.41 4.57 18.94
CA GLY A 202 -13.18 5.52 20.04
C GLY A 202 -11.71 5.85 20.31
N THR A 203 -10.81 5.47 19.39
CA THR A 203 -9.39 5.77 19.46
C THR A 203 -9.13 7.18 18.94
N LYS A 204 -8.22 7.93 19.57
CA LYS A 204 -7.78 9.23 19.03
C LYS A 204 -6.99 9.02 17.74
N LEU A 205 -7.09 9.94 16.80
CA LEU A 205 -6.34 9.93 15.55
C LEU A 205 -5.31 11.07 15.55
N TYR A 206 -4.06 10.73 15.25
CA TYR A 206 -2.99 11.67 14.91
C TYR A 206 -2.59 11.48 13.45
N ALA A 207 -3.04 12.37 12.58
CA ALA A 207 -2.83 12.31 11.14
C ALA A 207 -1.69 13.26 10.70
N LEU A 208 -0.62 12.68 10.16
CA LEU A 208 0.59 13.38 9.71
C LEU A 208 0.52 13.91 8.26
N GLY A 209 -0.57 13.63 7.54
CA GLY A 209 -0.74 13.98 6.13
C GLY A 209 -0.04 13.02 5.16
N GLU A 210 -0.33 13.15 3.86
CA GLU A 210 0.09 12.16 2.84
C GLU A 210 1.59 12.14 2.50
N LYS A 211 2.35 13.17 2.92
CA LYS A 211 3.80 13.31 2.68
C LYS A 211 4.64 13.11 3.94
N ALA A 212 4.09 12.47 4.96
CA ALA A 212 4.81 12.20 6.19
C ALA A 212 6.07 11.36 5.92
N ASP A 213 7.22 11.88 6.29
CA ASP A 213 8.49 11.18 6.21
C ASP A 213 8.79 10.38 7.49
N ALA A 214 9.91 9.68 7.49
CA ALA A 214 10.34 8.86 8.62
C ALA A 214 10.61 9.68 9.89
N GLU A 215 11.00 10.96 9.78
CA GLU A 215 11.21 11.81 10.95
C GLU A 215 9.88 12.22 11.58
N ALA A 216 8.89 12.61 10.77
CA ALA A 216 7.54 12.92 11.22
C ALA A 216 6.88 11.69 11.90
N VAL A 217 6.93 10.55 11.20
CA VAL A 217 7.16 9.19 11.73
C VAL A 217 7.47 9.07 13.24
N LEU A 218 8.77 9.08 13.49
CA LEU A 218 9.42 8.89 14.77
C LEU A 218 9.06 9.97 15.80
N ASN A 219 8.92 11.22 15.36
CA ASN A 219 8.50 12.33 16.21
C ASN A 219 7.09 12.09 16.77
N ALA A 220 6.17 11.55 15.96
CA ALA A 220 4.82 11.23 16.40
C ALA A 220 4.84 10.11 17.46
N LEU A 221 5.58 9.03 17.21
CA LEU A 221 5.76 7.92 18.14
C LEU A 221 6.36 8.38 19.48
N ARG A 222 7.35 9.28 19.43
CA ARG A 222 8.02 9.82 20.61
C ARG A 222 7.11 10.68 21.48
N ASN A 223 6.30 11.54 20.85
CA ASN A 223 5.66 12.65 21.54
C ASN A 223 4.18 12.44 21.86
N TYR A 224 3.47 11.53 21.16
CA TYR A 224 2.01 11.44 21.24
C TYR A 224 1.48 10.11 21.76
N GLY A 225 2.36 9.22 22.26
CA GLY A 225 1.94 7.97 22.90
C GLY A 225 1.15 7.05 21.97
N ILE A 226 1.58 6.94 20.71
CA ILE A 226 0.91 6.13 19.69
C ILE A 226 0.83 4.66 20.14
N THR A 227 -0.39 4.12 20.16
CA THR A 227 -0.66 2.73 20.52
C THR A 227 -1.12 1.89 19.34
N HIS A 228 -1.58 2.52 18.27
CA HIS A 228 -2.03 1.83 17.06
C HIS A 228 -1.33 2.40 15.83
N ALA A 229 -0.49 1.57 15.20
CA ALA A 229 0.17 1.92 13.95
C ALA A 229 0.23 0.71 13.02
N THR A 230 0.19 0.95 11.72
CA THR A 230 0.55 -0.03 10.69
C THR A 230 1.47 0.67 9.71
N PHE A 231 2.59 0.04 9.40
CA PHE A 231 3.63 0.61 8.56
C PHE A 231 3.71 -0.11 7.21
N GLY A 232 4.32 0.54 6.24
CA GLY A 232 4.79 -0.11 5.01
C GLY A 232 6.28 -0.45 5.11
N PRO A 233 6.80 -1.34 4.24
CA PRO A 233 8.23 -1.67 4.21
C PRO A 233 9.13 -0.44 4.08
N THR A 234 8.78 0.49 3.18
CA THR A 234 9.59 1.67 2.89
C THR A 234 9.77 2.56 4.12
N ILE A 235 8.70 2.91 4.83
CA ILE A 235 8.79 3.79 6.00
C ILE A 235 9.55 3.11 7.16
N LEU A 236 9.43 1.78 7.31
CA LEU A 236 10.21 1.02 8.30
C LEU A 236 11.70 1.00 7.98
N ARG A 237 12.09 0.92 6.70
CA ARG A 237 13.50 1.07 6.29
C ARG A 237 14.00 2.49 6.53
N GLN A 238 13.25 3.49 6.09
CA GLN A 238 13.64 4.89 6.27
C GLN A 238 13.76 5.29 7.74
N MET A 239 12.83 4.85 8.60
CA MET A 239 12.95 5.09 10.05
C MET A 239 14.17 4.39 10.65
N LYS A 240 14.49 3.16 10.21
CA LYS A 240 15.73 2.47 10.60
C LYS A 240 16.96 3.28 10.17
N ASP A 241 16.98 3.80 8.95
CA ASP A 241 18.08 4.60 8.43
C ASP A 241 18.23 5.93 9.21
N VAL A 242 17.13 6.62 9.52
CA VAL A 242 17.14 7.83 10.37
C VAL A 242 17.70 7.53 11.76
N LEU A 243 17.31 6.41 12.37
CA LEU A 243 17.74 6.04 13.71
C LEU A 243 19.20 5.59 13.78
N THR A 244 19.69 4.91 12.75
CA THR A 244 21.07 4.39 12.71
C THR A 244 22.06 5.39 12.11
N GLY A 245 21.57 6.35 11.34
CA GLY A 245 22.36 7.36 10.66
C GLY A 245 23.49 6.75 9.84
N GLN A 246 24.64 7.42 9.82
CA GLN A 246 25.83 6.96 9.09
C GLN A 246 26.51 5.73 9.71
N ARG A 247 26.15 5.33 10.94
CA ARG A 247 26.82 4.21 11.62
C ARG A 247 26.24 2.85 11.22
N GLY A 248 25.05 2.82 10.63
CA GLY A 248 24.34 1.57 10.30
C GLY A 248 23.82 0.80 11.53
N GLU A 249 24.18 1.23 12.75
CA GLU A 249 23.77 0.64 14.02
C GLU A 249 23.43 1.72 15.05
N LEU A 250 22.47 1.41 15.93
CA LEU A 250 22.10 2.25 17.07
C LEU A 250 23.02 1.99 18.27
N SER A 251 23.46 3.07 18.93
CA SER A 251 24.17 3.00 20.20
C SER A 251 23.30 2.37 21.30
N GLN A 252 23.92 1.76 22.32
CA GLN A 252 23.16 1.14 23.40
C GLN A 252 22.27 2.14 24.15
N GLU A 253 22.75 3.37 24.33
CA GLU A 253 21.99 4.47 24.94
C GLU A 253 20.76 4.84 24.11
N ASP A 254 20.93 5.00 22.79
CA ASP A 254 19.82 5.31 21.88
C ASP A 254 18.83 4.15 21.78
N ARG A 255 19.29 2.89 21.81
CA ARG A 255 18.41 1.72 21.87
C ARG A 255 17.52 1.77 23.10
N THR A 256 18.09 2.01 24.29
CA THR A 256 17.31 2.12 25.53
C THR A 256 16.30 3.27 25.44
N LYS A 257 16.74 4.44 24.95
CA LYS A 257 15.88 5.62 24.76
C LYS A 257 14.70 5.34 23.82
N TRP A 258 14.97 4.77 22.65
CA TRP A 258 13.95 4.56 21.63
C TRP A 258 13.02 3.40 21.94
N SER A 259 13.51 2.32 22.56
CA SER A 259 12.70 1.14 22.91
C SER A 259 11.41 1.51 23.66
N GLY A 260 11.51 2.47 24.60
CA GLY A 260 10.38 2.94 25.40
C GLY A 260 9.24 3.57 24.58
N HIS A 261 9.56 4.21 23.45
CA HIS A 261 8.57 4.87 22.60
C HIS A 261 7.75 3.90 21.75
N PHE A 262 8.22 2.67 21.54
CA PHE A 262 7.49 1.66 20.76
C PHE A 262 6.62 0.75 21.63
N LYS A 263 6.90 0.62 22.94
CA LYS A 263 6.21 -0.35 23.82
C LYS A 263 4.69 -0.26 23.78
N ALA A 264 4.15 0.96 23.68
CA ALA A 264 2.71 1.20 23.65
C ALA A 264 2.01 0.60 22.41
N LEU A 265 2.75 0.27 21.35
CA LEU A 265 2.21 -0.38 20.15
C LEU A 265 1.81 -1.85 20.39
N GLY A 266 2.46 -2.52 21.34
CA GLY A 266 2.29 -3.96 21.63
C GLY A 266 2.78 -4.92 20.53
N THR A 267 2.83 -4.49 19.26
CA THR A 267 3.30 -5.27 18.11
C THR A 267 3.71 -4.31 17.00
N ILE A 268 4.82 -4.59 16.30
CA ILE A 268 5.19 -3.86 15.08
C ILE A 268 4.46 -4.49 13.90
N LYS A 269 3.60 -3.72 13.21
CA LYS A 269 2.75 -4.22 12.12
C LYS A 269 3.22 -3.70 10.78
N CYS A 270 3.42 -4.60 9.82
CA CYS A 270 3.78 -4.26 8.43
C CYS A 270 2.74 -4.79 7.44
N SER A 271 2.37 -3.97 6.45
CA SER A 271 1.45 -4.35 5.38
C SER A 271 1.89 -3.79 4.02
N ALA A 272 1.24 -4.26 2.95
CA ALA A 272 1.46 -3.80 1.57
C ALA A 272 2.81 -4.18 0.93
N GLY A 273 3.61 -5.00 1.61
CA GLY A 273 4.80 -5.65 1.08
C GLY A 273 5.48 -6.49 2.15
N VAL A 274 6.49 -7.24 1.75
CA VAL A 274 7.32 -8.05 2.65
C VAL A 274 8.61 -7.29 2.95
N LEU A 275 9.13 -7.48 4.17
CA LEU A 275 10.39 -6.91 4.63
C LEU A 275 11.49 -7.96 4.71
N GLU A 276 12.73 -7.50 4.55
CA GLU A 276 13.92 -8.32 4.70
C GLU A 276 14.10 -8.73 6.17
N PRO A 277 14.63 -9.94 6.45
CA PRO A 277 14.84 -10.41 7.82
C PRO A 277 15.68 -9.47 8.68
N SER A 278 16.68 -8.82 8.08
CA SER A 278 17.56 -7.86 8.77
C SER A 278 16.83 -6.58 9.22
N VAL A 279 15.73 -6.19 8.55
CA VAL A 279 14.89 -5.07 8.97
C VAL A 279 13.90 -5.52 10.04
N ILE A 280 13.31 -6.70 9.89
CA ILE A 280 12.44 -7.30 10.91
C ILE A 280 13.20 -7.45 12.24
N GLN A 281 14.39 -8.06 12.19
CA GLN A 281 15.25 -8.28 13.35
C GLN A 281 15.61 -6.97 14.05
N PHE A 282 15.96 -5.94 13.27
CA PHE A 282 16.22 -4.61 13.82
C PHE A 282 15.04 -4.08 14.63
N TRP A 283 13.82 -4.17 14.11
CA TRP A 283 12.63 -3.66 14.78
C TRP A 283 12.24 -4.50 15.99
N THR A 284 12.38 -5.83 15.92
CA THR A 284 12.14 -6.71 17.08
C THR A 284 13.14 -6.45 18.20
N ASP A 285 14.42 -6.26 17.86
CA ASP A 285 15.48 -6.00 18.86
C ASP A 285 15.33 -4.62 19.49
N LEU A 286 15.03 -3.60 18.68
CA LEU A 286 14.86 -2.23 19.17
C LEU A 286 13.63 -2.09 20.07
N SER A 287 12.49 -2.65 19.64
CA SER A 287 11.22 -2.48 20.35
C SER A 287 10.98 -3.50 21.46
N GLY A 288 11.60 -4.68 21.37
CA GLY A 288 11.26 -5.84 22.19
C GLY A 288 9.86 -6.41 21.91
N LEU A 289 9.24 -6.02 20.80
CA LEU A 289 7.88 -6.41 20.42
C LEU A 289 7.90 -7.45 19.29
N PRO A 290 6.87 -8.31 19.21
CA PRO A 290 6.71 -9.18 18.06
C PRO A 290 6.47 -8.37 16.79
N PHE A 291 6.91 -8.94 15.66
CA PHE A 291 6.68 -8.38 14.33
C PHE A 291 5.55 -9.15 13.63
N GLU A 292 4.53 -8.44 13.17
CA GLU A 292 3.38 -9.00 12.49
C GLU A 292 3.34 -8.55 11.03
N ASN A 293 3.40 -9.52 10.12
CA ASN A 293 3.14 -9.30 8.71
C ASN A 293 1.64 -9.37 8.42
N MET A 294 1.18 -8.53 7.50
CA MET A 294 -0.23 -8.40 7.13
C MET A 294 -0.37 -8.34 5.62
N TYR A 295 -0.98 -9.36 5.05
CA TYR A 295 -1.16 -9.54 3.61
C TYR A 295 -2.62 -9.37 3.19
N GLY A 296 -2.82 -8.74 2.03
CA GLY A 296 -4.11 -8.52 1.43
C GLY A 296 -4.02 -7.74 0.12
N ALA A 297 -5.13 -7.70 -0.59
CA ALA A 297 -5.33 -6.95 -1.83
C ALA A 297 -6.63 -6.14 -1.75
N THR A 298 -6.79 -5.15 -2.62
CA THR A 298 -8.02 -4.36 -2.69
C THR A 298 -9.22 -5.27 -3.01
N GLU A 299 -9.01 -6.20 -3.94
CA GLU A 299 -10.00 -7.14 -4.45
C GLU A 299 -10.37 -8.23 -3.43
N SER A 300 -9.47 -8.58 -2.50
CA SER A 300 -9.80 -9.48 -1.38
C SER A 300 -10.61 -8.79 -0.28
N GLY A 301 -10.90 -7.49 -0.42
CA GLY A 301 -11.57 -6.70 0.62
C GLY A 301 -10.63 -6.11 1.66
N GLY A 302 -9.33 -5.99 1.34
CA GLY A 302 -8.30 -5.62 2.29
C GLY A 302 -7.57 -6.86 2.83
N LEU A 303 -7.35 -6.89 4.14
CA LEU A 303 -6.51 -7.91 4.78
C LEU A 303 -7.14 -9.30 4.71
N ALA A 304 -6.32 -10.30 4.43
CA ALA A 304 -6.74 -11.69 4.30
C ALA A 304 -5.94 -12.63 5.20
N VAL A 305 -4.63 -12.39 5.32
CA VAL A 305 -3.69 -13.23 6.05
C VAL A 305 -2.84 -12.34 6.94
N ARG A 306 -2.63 -12.73 8.19
CA ARG A 306 -1.78 -12.00 9.12
C ARG A 306 -1.19 -12.92 10.17
N GLY A 307 -0.09 -12.52 10.78
CA GLY A 307 0.44 -13.23 11.93
C GLY A 307 1.86 -12.80 12.29
N THR A 308 2.22 -13.08 13.53
CA THR A 308 3.60 -13.00 14.01
C THR A 308 4.27 -14.33 13.75
N SER A 309 5.43 -14.30 13.11
CA SER A 309 6.17 -15.53 12.80
C SER A 309 7.68 -15.27 12.77
N THR A 310 8.45 -16.28 13.15
CA THR A 310 9.90 -16.32 12.96
C THR A 310 10.30 -16.94 11.62
N THR A 311 9.35 -17.50 10.88
CA THR A 311 9.57 -18.06 9.55
C THR A 311 9.79 -16.94 8.54
N GLN A 312 10.91 -17.01 7.82
CA GLN A 312 11.27 -16.03 6.82
C GLN A 312 10.16 -15.86 5.77
N PHE A 313 9.78 -14.61 5.49
CA PHE A 313 8.72 -14.25 4.53
C PHE A 313 7.32 -14.82 4.85
N SER A 314 7.10 -15.32 6.07
CA SER A 314 5.77 -15.70 6.52
C SER A 314 4.87 -14.46 6.56
N ILE A 315 3.72 -14.57 5.91
CA ILE A 315 2.63 -13.60 5.98
C ILE A 315 1.60 -14.00 7.06
N GLY A 316 1.78 -15.16 7.69
CA GLY A 316 0.98 -15.67 8.80
C GLY A 316 -0.16 -16.59 8.36
N THR A 317 -1.31 -16.48 9.03
CA THR A 317 -2.47 -17.38 8.85
C THR A 317 -3.73 -16.60 8.45
N PRO A 318 -4.74 -17.26 7.84
CA PRO A 318 -5.96 -16.61 7.41
C PRO A 318 -6.71 -15.93 8.58
N MET A 319 -7.21 -14.73 8.33
CA MET A 319 -8.06 -14.03 9.30
C MET A 319 -9.38 -14.79 9.53
N SER A 320 -9.98 -14.56 10.70
CA SER A 320 -11.28 -15.15 11.03
C SER A 320 -12.33 -14.82 9.95
N GLY A 321 -13.00 -15.85 9.45
CA GLY A 321 -13.99 -15.73 8.38
C GLY A 321 -13.41 -15.63 6.96
N VAL A 322 -12.09 -15.60 6.79
CA VAL A 322 -11.41 -15.61 5.49
C VAL A 322 -10.94 -17.03 5.18
N LYS A 323 -11.21 -17.51 3.97
CA LYS A 323 -10.70 -18.77 3.44
C LYS A 323 -9.58 -18.50 2.47
N VAL A 324 -8.47 -19.22 2.62
CA VAL A 324 -7.31 -19.12 1.72
C VAL A 324 -6.94 -20.52 1.26
N LYS A 325 -6.66 -20.67 -0.02
CA LYS A 325 -6.09 -21.90 -0.61
C LYS A 325 -4.95 -21.54 -1.55
N LEU A 326 -4.09 -22.51 -1.84
CA LEU A 326 -3.07 -22.41 -2.87
C LEU A 326 -3.51 -23.21 -4.10
N SER A 327 -3.12 -22.78 -5.29
CA SER A 327 -3.56 -23.40 -6.55
C SER A 327 -3.06 -24.85 -6.74
N GLU A 328 -1.94 -25.23 -6.11
CA GLU A 328 -1.28 -26.53 -6.28
C GLU A 328 -1.07 -27.24 -4.92
N GLY A 329 -2.13 -27.35 -4.12
CA GLY A 329 -2.08 -28.02 -2.81
C GLY A 329 -1.36 -27.16 -1.77
N SER A 330 -0.11 -27.48 -1.45
CA SER A 330 0.71 -26.75 -0.46
C SER A 330 1.58 -25.64 -1.07
N ARG A 331 1.49 -25.39 -2.39
CA ARG A 331 2.22 -24.31 -3.07
C ARG A 331 1.40 -23.71 -4.22
N GLY A 332 1.87 -22.61 -4.77
CA GLY A 332 1.31 -21.99 -5.97
C GLY A 332 0.61 -20.66 -5.68
N GLU A 333 -0.32 -20.27 -6.53
CA GLU A 333 -1.02 -18.99 -6.43
C GLU A 333 -1.94 -18.94 -5.21
N ILE A 334 -1.82 -17.89 -4.40
CA ILE A 334 -2.72 -17.57 -3.29
C ILE A 334 -4.09 -17.24 -3.86
N ARG A 335 -5.11 -17.92 -3.36
CA ARG A 335 -6.51 -17.66 -3.69
C ARG A 335 -7.29 -17.36 -2.43
N VAL A 336 -8.01 -16.24 -2.43
CA VAL A 336 -8.71 -15.72 -1.24
C VAL A 336 -10.21 -15.72 -1.47
N LYS A 337 -10.96 -16.26 -0.51
CA LYS A 337 -12.42 -16.11 -0.43
C LYS A 337 -12.79 -15.48 0.89
N SER A 338 -13.27 -14.25 0.84
CA SER A 338 -13.60 -13.42 2.00
C SER A 338 -15.01 -12.86 1.86
N PRO A 339 -15.76 -12.69 2.96
CA PRO A 339 -17.03 -11.95 2.94
C PRO A 339 -16.88 -10.48 2.51
N TYR A 340 -15.64 -9.98 2.45
CA TYR A 340 -15.31 -8.59 2.13
C TYR A 340 -14.76 -8.39 0.71
N MET A 341 -14.64 -9.46 -0.08
CA MET A 341 -14.18 -9.39 -1.47
C MET A 341 -14.92 -8.33 -2.27
N PHE A 342 -14.25 -7.73 -3.26
CA PHE A 342 -14.86 -6.85 -4.26
C PHE A 342 -16.08 -7.50 -4.94
N LEU A 343 -16.94 -6.68 -5.55
CA LEU A 343 -18.06 -7.21 -6.33
C LEU A 343 -17.62 -7.55 -7.76
N HIS A 344 -17.05 -6.56 -8.43
CA HIS A 344 -16.62 -6.63 -9.82
C HIS A 344 -15.71 -5.43 -10.14
N TYR A 345 -14.99 -5.51 -11.25
CA TYR A 345 -14.39 -4.34 -11.89
C TYR A 345 -15.46 -3.61 -12.69
N LEU A 346 -15.48 -2.28 -12.58
CA LEU A 346 -16.46 -1.43 -13.28
C LEU A 346 -16.42 -1.64 -14.78
N ASP A 347 -17.59 -1.86 -15.38
CA ASP A 347 -17.80 -2.05 -16.82
C ASP A 347 -16.91 -3.13 -17.44
N ASP A 348 -16.45 -4.09 -16.63
CA ASP A 348 -15.50 -5.11 -17.05
C ASP A 348 -15.85 -6.48 -16.43
N GLU A 349 -16.96 -7.04 -16.92
CA GLU A 349 -17.45 -8.35 -16.52
C GLU A 349 -16.47 -9.47 -16.86
N GLU A 350 -15.71 -9.32 -17.96
CA GLU A 350 -14.72 -10.30 -18.38
C GLU A 350 -13.56 -10.35 -17.39
N MET A 351 -12.96 -9.21 -17.05
CA MET A 351 -11.92 -9.14 -16.01
C MET A 351 -12.43 -9.60 -14.65
N THR A 352 -13.70 -9.31 -14.35
CA THR A 352 -14.33 -9.77 -13.09
C THR A 352 -14.39 -11.28 -13.03
N ARG A 353 -14.90 -11.92 -14.08
CA ARG A 353 -14.98 -13.38 -14.17
C ARG A 353 -13.58 -14.00 -14.20
N ALA A 354 -12.65 -13.37 -14.92
CA ALA A 354 -11.27 -13.79 -15.03
C ALA A 354 -10.47 -13.61 -13.73
N ALA A 355 -10.89 -12.75 -12.80
CA ALA A 355 -10.25 -12.60 -11.49
C ALA A 355 -10.68 -13.66 -10.47
N LEU A 356 -11.75 -14.41 -10.73
CA LEU A 356 -12.23 -15.47 -9.85
C LEU A 356 -11.87 -16.85 -10.41
N ASP A 357 -11.70 -17.83 -9.53
CA ASP A 357 -11.70 -19.24 -9.90
C ASP A 357 -13.12 -19.83 -9.89
N GLU A 358 -13.25 -21.09 -10.29
CA GLU A 358 -14.55 -21.79 -10.40
C GLU A 358 -15.30 -21.87 -9.07
N ASP A 359 -14.58 -21.83 -7.94
CA ASP A 359 -15.15 -21.85 -6.59
C ASP A 359 -15.46 -20.44 -6.06
N GLY A 360 -15.22 -19.39 -6.87
CA GLY A 360 -15.39 -18.00 -6.49
C GLY A 360 -14.33 -17.47 -5.52
N TYR A 361 -13.11 -18.02 -5.54
CA TYR A 361 -11.96 -17.40 -4.88
C TYR A 361 -11.31 -16.37 -5.81
N TYR A 362 -10.91 -15.23 -5.26
CA TYR A 362 -10.07 -14.27 -5.95
C TYR A 362 -8.67 -14.81 -6.19
N LYS A 363 -8.23 -14.78 -7.45
CA LYS A 363 -6.90 -15.12 -7.91
C LYS A 363 -6.01 -13.90 -7.72
N THR A 364 -5.13 -13.96 -6.72
CA THR A 364 -4.34 -12.80 -6.30
C THR A 364 -3.21 -12.47 -7.27
N GLY A 365 -2.79 -13.43 -8.11
CA GLY A 365 -1.58 -13.33 -8.89
C GLY A 365 -0.30 -13.37 -8.03
N ASP A 366 -0.38 -13.78 -6.77
CA ASP A 366 0.74 -13.91 -5.84
C ASP A 366 1.01 -15.39 -5.51
N LEU A 367 2.28 -15.80 -5.47
CA LEU A 367 2.71 -17.15 -5.15
C LEU A 367 3.02 -17.28 -3.64
N ALA A 368 2.75 -18.46 -3.09
CA ALA A 368 3.16 -18.82 -1.74
C ALA A 368 3.38 -20.34 -1.60
N GLU A 369 3.96 -20.71 -0.47
CA GLU A 369 4.03 -22.07 0.05
C GLU A 369 3.36 -22.12 1.43
N LEU A 370 2.62 -23.18 1.74
CA LEU A 370 2.13 -23.47 3.08
C LEU A 370 3.19 -24.29 3.82
N ARG A 371 3.84 -23.69 4.80
CA ARG A 371 4.89 -24.31 5.62
C ARG A 371 4.49 -24.25 7.09
N ASP A 372 4.43 -25.40 7.74
CA ASP A 372 4.10 -25.53 9.17
C ASP A 372 2.79 -24.82 9.58
N GLY A 373 1.80 -24.80 8.68
CA GLY A 373 0.50 -24.15 8.90
C GLY A 373 0.47 -22.65 8.60
N GLU A 374 1.58 -22.04 8.18
CA GLU A 374 1.69 -20.64 7.81
C GLU A 374 1.95 -20.46 6.31
N TYR A 375 1.47 -19.35 5.76
CA TYR A 375 1.71 -19.00 4.36
C TYR A 375 3.02 -18.22 4.24
N VAL A 376 3.95 -18.73 3.44
CA VAL A 376 5.23 -18.10 3.11
C VAL A 376 5.15 -17.48 1.73
N PHE A 377 5.33 -16.16 1.65
CA PHE A 377 5.15 -15.40 0.41
C PHE A 377 6.31 -15.63 -0.57
N GLY A 378 5.97 -15.88 -1.84
CA GLY A 378 6.89 -16.21 -2.93
C GLY A 378 6.97 -15.19 -4.06
N GLY A 379 6.26 -14.06 -3.98
CA GLY A 379 6.26 -13.00 -5.02
C GLY A 379 5.10 -13.09 -6.02
N ARG A 380 5.02 -12.17 -6.99
CA ARG A 380 3.97 -12.17 -8.03
C ARG A 380 4.18 -13.25 -9.08
N ALA A 381 3.13 -14.04 -9.36
CA ALA A 381 3.06 -15.04 -10.42
C ALA A 381 3.23 -14.44 -11.83
N SER A 382 2.80 -13.20 -12.05
CA SER A 382 2.86 -12.54 -13.37
C SER A 382 4.13 -11.71 -13.60
N SER A 383 4.97 -11.48 -12.58
CA SER A 383 5.96 -10.39 -12.68
C SER A 383 7.19 -10.44 -11.76
N ASP A 384 7.34 -11.42 -10.86
CA ASP A 384 8.51 -11.48 -9.97
C ASP A 384 9.42 -12.68 -10.18
N TYR A 385 9.33 -13.34 -11.34
CA TYR A 385 10.42 -14.16 -11.83
C TYR A 385 10.84 -13.69 -13.23
N LEU A 386 12.14 -13.69 -13.47
CA LEU A 386 12.69 -13.56 -14.81
C LEU A 386 13.00 -14.96 -15.36
N LEU A 387 12.74 -15.16 -16.66
CA LEU A 387 13.11 -16.38 -17.37
C LEU A 387 14.48 -16.20 -18.01
N CYS A 388 15.50 -16.85 -17.46
CA CYS A 388 16.83 -16.95 -18.06
C CYS A 388 17.02 -18.36 -18.64
N GLY A 389 16.80 -18.51 -19.94
CA GLY A 389 16.75 -19.79 -20.64
C GLY A 389 15.58 -20.63 -20.11
N VAL A 390 15.91 -21.78 -19.53
CA VAL A 390 14.92 -22.68 -18.89
C VAL A 390 14.69 -22.38 -17.41
N PHE A 391 15.45 -21.44 -16.82
CA PHE A 391 15.42 -21.16 -15.39
C PHE A 391 14.45 -20.04 -15.06
N ARG A 392 13.62 -20.26 -14.03
CA ARG A 392 12.80 -19.23 -13.40
C ARG A 392 13.55 -18.69 -12.19
N ILE A 393 13.96 -17.44 -12.25
CA ILE A 393 14.74 -16.78 -11.19
C ILE A 393 13.81 -15.83 -10.44
N PRO A 394 13.46 -16.11 -9.17
CA PRO A 394 12.67 -15.19 -8.37
C PRO A 394 13.45 -13.90 -8.10
N ALA A 395 12.94 -12.77 -8.58
CA ALA A 395 13.56 -11.46 -8.43
C ALA A 395 13.74 -11.11 -6.94
N SER A 396 12.74 -11.40 -6.11
CA SER A 396 12.75 -11.13 -4.67
C SER A 396 13.89 -11.83 -3.92
N THR A 397 14.23 -13.06 -4.31
CA THR A 397 15.34 -13.82 -3.71
C THR A 397 16.68 -13.15 -3.99
N VAL A 398 16.89 -12.70 -5.23
CA VAL A 398 18.13 -12.02 -5.64
C VAL A 398 18.18 -10.61 -5.04
N GLU A 399 17.06 -9.88 -5.03
CA GLU A 399 16.92 -8.56 -4.38
C GLU A 399 17.24 -8.63 -2.89
N SER A 400 16.72 -9.64 -2.18
CA SER A 400 17.01 -9.84 -0.75
C SER A 400 18.49 -10.11 -0.51
N SER A 401 19.09 -10.99 -1.32
CA SER A 401 20.52 -11.32 -1.18
C SER A 401 21.43 -10.12 -1.49
N LEU A 402 21.03 -9.26 -2.45
CA LEU A 402 21.71 -8.01 -2.73
C LEU A 402 21.57 -7.02 -1.57
N ALA A 403 20.38 -6.91 -0.97
CA ALA A 403 20.13 -6.01 0.16
C ALA A 403 20.91 -6.40 1.43
N ASP A 404 21.26 -7.68 1.57
CA ASP A 404 22.10 -8.17 2.67
C ASP A 404 23.59 -7.83 2.50
N LEU A 405 24.02 -7.37 1.30
CA LEU A 405 25.40 -6.93 1.09
C LEU A 405 25.62 -5.58 1.82
N PRO A 406 26.71 -5.44 2.61
CA PRO A 406 26.89 -4.29 3.50
C PRO A 406 27.02 -2.96 2.76
N TYR A 407 27.39 -2.98 1.48
CA TYR A 407 27.58 -1.80 0.64
C TYR A 407 26.35 -1.43 -0.19
N VAL A 408 25.29 -2.25 -0.22
CA VAL A 408 24.07 -2.00 -0.99
C VAL A 408 23.02 -1.32 -0.10
N ALA A 409 22.51 -0.18 -0.55
CA ALA A 409 21.44 0.58 0.11
C ALA A 409 20.05 0.19 -0.44
N GLU A 410 19.96 -0.05 -1.73
CA GLU A 410 18.72 -0.33 -2.45
C GLU A 410 19.04 -1.25 -3.63
N ALA A 411 18.18 -2.23 -3.91
CA ALA A 411 18.34 -3.13 -5.04
C ALA A 411 17.00 -3.41 -5.73
N CYS A 412 17.04 -3.53 -7.05
CA CYS A 412 15.91 -4.00 -7.86
C CYS A 412 16.40 -4.95 -8.94
N ILE A 413 15.67 -6.04 -9.13
CA ILE A 413 15.93 -7.02 -10.17
C ILE A 413 14.85 -6.94 -11.24
N VAL A 414 15.31 -6.80 -12.49
CA VAL A 414 14.48 -6.78 -13.68
C VAL A 414 14.97 -7.84 -14.69
N GLY A 415 14.02 -8.45 -15.40
CA GLY A 415 14.35 -9.33 -16.52
C GLY A 415 14.60 -8.51 -17.78
N VAL A 416 15.86 -8.40 -18.21
CA VAL A 416 16.24 -7.64 -19.41
C VAL A 416 16.12 -8.54 -20.64
N PRO A 417 15.25 -8.25 -21.64
CA PRO A 417 15.06 -9.13 -22.79
C PRO A 417 16.36 -9.44 -23.55
N ASP A 418 16.58 -10.70 -23.89
CA ASP A 418 17.77 -11.19 -24.58
C ASP A 418 17.41 -12.32 -25.57
N TYR A 419 18.01 -12.30 -26.77
CA TYR A 419 17.70 -13.26 -27.83
C TYR A 419 18.08 -14.70 -27.50
N ALA A 420 19.15 -14.92 -26.72
CA ALA A 420 19.66 -16.25 -26.40
C ALA A 420 19.11 -16.76 -25.06
N ALA A 421 19.04 -15.88 -24.08
CA ALA A 421 18.63 -16.20 -22.72
C ALA A 421 17.15 -15.94 -22.43
N ILE A 422 16.35 -15.46 -23.39
CA ILE A 422 14.98 -14.92 -23.16
C ILE A 422 15.04 -13.63 -22.32
N GLN A 423 15.54 -13.71 -21.09
CA GLN A 423 15.88 -12.58 -20.24
C GLN A 423 17.23 -12.78 -19.54
N LEU A 424 17.98 -11.70 -19.39
CA LEU A 424 19.13 -11.58 -18.51
C LEU A 424 18.70 -11.05 -17.14
N CYS A 425 19.39 -11.48 -16.08
CA CYS A 425 19.17 -10.99 -14.72
C CYS A 425 19.84 -9.62 -14.56
N GLY A 426 19.05 -8.55 -14.66
CA GLY A 426 19.54 -7.17 -14.50
C GLY A 426 19.36 -6.66 -13.09
N ALA A 427 20.46 -6.33 -12.43
CA ALA A 427 20.47 -5.69 -11.12
C ALA A 427 20.65 -4.18 -11.28
N VAL A 428 19.77 -3.40 -10.65
CA VAL A 428 19.95 -1.96 -10.42
C VAL A 428 20.19 -1.79 -8.92
N VAL A 429 21.32 -1.21 -8.55
CA VAL A 429 21.71 -1.07 -7.14
C VAL A 429 22.07 0.38 -6.82
N ARG A 430 21.70 0.82 -5.63
CA ARG A 430 22.27 2.02 -4.99
C ARG A 430 23.29 1.57 -3.96
N LEU A 431 24.45 2.22 -3.98
CA LEU A 431 25.48 2.00 -2.96
C LEU A 431 25.24 2.91 -1.75
N ARG A 432 25.69 2.47 -0.58
CA ARG A 432 25.76 3.33 0.60
C ARG A 432 26.86 4.39 0.42
N SER A 433 26.72 5.54 1.07
CA SER A 433 27.60 6.71 0.92
C SER A 433 29.05 6.54 1.41
N GLN A 434 29.42 5.36 1.91
CA GLN A 434 30.73 5.07 2.53
C GLN A 434 31.57 4.04 1.76
N VAL A 435 31.26 3.80 0.49
CA VAL A 435 31.94 2.78 -0.32
C VAL A 435 33.12 3.43 -1.06
N GLU A 436 34.35 3.18 -0.60
CA GLU A 436 35.58 3.79 -1.15
C GLU A 436 36.02 3.21 -2.52
N SER A 437 35.49 2.07 -2.93
CA SER A 437 35.86 1.38 -4.18
C SER A 437 34.72 1.29 -5.18
N GLN A 438 35.05 1.28 -6.48
CA GLN A 438 34.06 1.00 -7.53
C GLN A 438 33.56 -0.44 -7.37
N ILE A 439 32.30 -0.60 -6.92
CA ILE A 439 31.64 -1.90 -6.85
C ILE A 439 31.32 -2.36 -8.26
N THR A 440 31.87 -3.52 -8.64
CA THR A 440 31.68 -4.11 -9.97
C THR A 440 30.70 -5.28 -9.93
N LEU A 441 30.19 -5.64 -11.11
CA LEU A 441 29.34 -6.82 -11.29
C LEU A 441 30.05 -8.09 -10.80
N ALA A 442 31.35 -8.21 -11.04
CA ALA A 442 32.14 -9.34 -10.58
C ALA A 442 32.21 -9.47 -9.07
N ARG A 443 32.39 -8.34 -8.38
CA ARG A 443 32.43 -8.33 -6.92
C ARG A 443 31.08 -8.78 -6.34
N ILE A 444 29.99 -8.20 -6.82
CA ILE A 444 28.63 -8.57 -6.41
C ILE A 444 28.38 -10.07 -6.64
N ARG A 445 28.72 -10.59 -7.83
CA ARG A 445 28.54 -12.02 -8.13
C ARG A 445 29.37 -12.92 -7.21
N CYS A 446 30.60 -12.51 -6.87
CA CYS A 446 31.46 -13.24 -5.94
C CYS A 446 30.85 -13.30 -4.54
N ASP A 447 30.40 -12.15 -4.02
CA ASP A 447 29.82 -12.06 -2.67
C ASP A 447 28.47 -12.82 -2.57
N LEU A 448 27.70 -12.86 -3.66
CA LEU A 448 26.43 -13.61 -3.74
C LEU A 448 26.59 -15.11 -4.00
N ALA A 449 27.76 -15.58 -4.44
CA ALA A 449 27.94 -16.98 -4.85
C ALA A 449 27.78 -17.99 -3.71
N ALA A 450 27.90 -17.54 -2.46
CA ALA A 450 27.68 -18.36 -1.27
C ALA A 450 26.19 -18.56 -0.94
N SER A 451 25.32 -17.62 -1.33
CA SER A 451 23.89 -17.61 -0.99
C SER A 451 22.97 -17.93 -2.16
N LEU A 452 23.45 -17.76 -3.40
CA LEU A 452 22.67 -17.97 -4.61
C LEU A 452 23.32 -19.00 -5.54
N ALA A 453 22.48 -19.81 -6.19
CA ALA A 453 22.93 -20.67 -7.28
C ALA A 453 23.43 -19.82 -8.46
N ALA A 454 24.42 -20.33 -9.20
CA ALA A 454 25.10 -19.61 -10.27
C ALA A 454 24.15 -19.01 -11.34
N TYR A 455 23.05 -19.69 -11.64
CA TYR A 455 22.06 -19.21 -12.61
C TYR A 455 21.22 -18.03 -12.12
N MET A 456 21.14 -17.79 -10.80
CA MET A 456 20.41 -16.65 -10.21
C MET A 456 21.26 -15.38 -10.09
N LEU A 457 22.58 -15.50 -10.23
CA LEU A 457 23.50 -14.38 -10.09
C LEU A 457 23.25 -13.32 -11.17
N PRO A 458 23.25 -12.02 -10.83
CA PRO A 458 23.07 -10.94 -11.81
C PRO A 458 24.05 -11.07 -12.98
N THR A 459 23.58 -10.84 -14.20
CA THR A 459 24.39 -10.84 -15.43
C THR A 459 24.57 -9.45 -16.02
N LEU A 460 23.76 -8.49 -15.56
CA LEU A 460 23.90 -7.06 -15.82
C LEU A 460 23.86 -6.30 -14.49
N LEU A 461 24.65 -5.24 -14.37
CA LEU A 461 24.66 -4.35 -13.21
C LEU A 461 24.58 -2.90 -13.65
N ARG A 462 23.61 -2.17 -13.09
CA ARG A 462 23.58 -0.70 -13.08
C ARG A 462 23.75 -0.20 -11.65
N VAL A 463 24.80 0.59 -11.42
CA VAL A 463 24.98 1.29 -10.14
C VAL A 463 24.41 2.70 -10.27
N LEU A 464 23.38 3.04 -9.50
CA LEU A 464 22.72 4.35 -9.53
C LEU A 464 23.65 5.48 -9.10
N LYS A 465 23.56 6.62 -9.79
CA LYS A 465 24.21 7.87 -9.40
C LYS A 465 23.45 8.55 -8.26
N GLU A 466 24.06 9.57 -7.65
CA GLU A 466 23.47 10.29 -6.53
C GLU A 466 22.15 11.00 -6.89
N ASP A 467 22.01 11.48 -8.13
CA ASP A 467 20.86 12.22 -8.64
C ASP A 467 19.77 11.33 -9.27
N GLU A 468 20.03 10.04 -9.41
CA GLU A 468 19.08 9.08 -10.00
C GLU A 468 18.25 8.43 -8.88
N GLU A 469 16.95 8.22 -9.09
CA GLU A 469 16.06 7.50 -8.16
C GLU A 469 15.36 6.34 -8.87
N LEU A 470 15.01 5.28 -8.12
CA LEU A 470 14.18 4.22 -8.67
C LEU A 470 12.71 4.68 -8.77
N PRO A 471 12.08 4.64 -9.96
CA PRO A 471 10.67 4.96 -10.12
C PRO A 471 9.76 4.11 -9.21
N ARG A 472 8.83 4.77 -8.53
CA ARG A 472 7.88 4.16 -7.58
C ARG A 472 6.45 4.61 -7.81
N THR A 473 5.51 3.75 -7.46
CA THR A 473 4.09 4.13 -7.32
C THR A 473 3.91 5.11 -6.15
N ALA A 474 2.76 5.78 -6.08
CA ALA A 474 2.37 6.58 -4.93
C ALA A 474 2.33 5.77 -3.60
N SER A 475 2.21 4.44 -3.67
CA SER A 475 2.28 3.52 -2.52
C SER A 475 3.71 3.07 -2.18
N GLY A 476 4.73 3.59 -2.86
CA GLY A 476 6.14 3.29 -2.64
C GLY A 476 6.64 1.99 -3.29
N LYS A 477 5.84 1.32 -4.12
CA LYS A 477 6.25 0.09 -4.83
C LYS A 477 7.08 0.42 -6.06
N LEU A 478 8.13 -0.34 -6.34
CA LEU A 478 8.98 -0.13 -7.51
C LEU A 478 8.24 -0.40 -8.83
N LEU A 479 8.38 0.51 -9.79
CA LEU A 479 7.82 0.39 -11.13
C LEU A 479 8.81 -0.34 -12.05
N LYS A 480 8.94 -1.66 -11.92
CA LYS A 480 9.93 -2.48 -12.66
C LYS A 480 9.95 -2.26 -14.18
N ARG A 481 8.79 -2.01 -14.80
CA ARG A 481 8.71 -1.72 -16.25
C ARG A 481 9.32 -0.37 -16.61
N GLN A 482 9.19 0.63 -15.75
CA GLN A 482 9.82 1.93 -15.94
C GLN A 482 11.32 1.84 -15.65
N ILE A 483 11.72 1.15 -14.57
CA ILE A 483 13.13 0.86 -14.26
C ILE A 483 13.84 0.17 -15.45
N LEU A 484 13.21 -0.83 -16.06
CA LEU A 484 13.75 -1.51 -17.24
C LEU A 484 13.97 -0.55 -18.42
N ARG A 485 13.02 0.37 -18.65
CA ARG A 485 13.11 1.38 -19.70
C ARG A 485 14.25 2.36 -19.43
N ASP A 486 14.28 2.93 -18.23
CA ASP A 486 15.15 4.03 -17.85
C ASP A 486 16.62 3.59 -17.77
N TYR A 487 16.88 2.38 -17.25
CA TYR A 487 18.24 1.92 -16.97
C TYR A 487 18.80 0.87 -17.93
N PHE A 488 17.95 0.18 -18.70
CA PHE A 488 18.39 -0.83 -19.67
C PHE A 488 17.89 -0.58 -21.09
N GLY A 489 17.18 0.52 -21.33
CA GLY A 489 16.77 0.96 -22.67
C GLY A 489 15.67 0.12 -23.33
N ASN A 490 14.94 -0.71 -22.57
CA ASN A 490 13.94 -1.64 -23.12
C ASN A 490 12.54 -1.41 -22.52
N ALA A 491 11.59 -0.97 -23.36
CA ALA A 491 10.20 -0.75 -22.95
C ALA A 491 9.17 -1.71 -23.60
N ASP A 492 9.53 -2.29 -24.76
CA ASP A 492 8.58 -2.93 -25.68
C ASP A 492 8.77 -4.45 -25.80
N GLY A 493 9.55 -5.06 -24.90
CA GLY A 493 9.77 -6.52 -24.87
C GLY A 493 10.70 -7.05 -25.97
N MET A 494 11.25 -6.18 -26.81
CA MET A 494 12.28 -6.53 -27.78
C MET A 494 13.67 -6.49 -27.13
N PRO A 495 14.60 -7.41 -27.48
CA PRO A 495 15.96 -7.36 -26.97
C PRO A 495 16.71 -6.13 -27.47
N ALA A 496 17.35 -5.38 -26.57
CA ALA A 496 18.20 -4.26 -26.96
C ALA A 496 19.40 -4.76 -27.78
N CYS A 497 19.66 -4.12 -28.92
CA CYS A 497 20.85 -4.39 -29.73
C CYS A 497 22.16 -4.07 -28.99
N ARG A 498 22.12 -3.18 -27.99
CA ARG A 498 23.26 -2.82 -27.13
C ARG A 498 22.80 -2.47 -25.72
N VAL A 499 23.54 -2.95 -24.73
CA VAL A 499 23.40 -2.56 -23.32
C VAL A 499 23.94 -1.13 -23.15
N PRO A 500 23.31 -0.26 -22.33
CA PRO A 500 23.82 1.09 -22.05
C PRO A 500 25.26 1.10 -21.52
N ALA A 501 26.03 2.15 -21.81
CA ALA A 501 27.48 2.20 -21.53
C ALA A 501 27.81 2.22 -20.03
N ASP A 502 26.85 2.64 -19.20
CA ASP A 502 26.89 2.70 -17.75
C ASP A 502 26.37 1.43 -17.07
N VAL A 503 26.06 0.38 -17.85
CA VAL A 503 25.66 -0.94 -17.36
C VAL A 503 26.81 -1.92 -17.60
N GLU A 504 27.32 -2.52 -16.53
CA GLU A 504 28.26 -3.62 -16.63
C GLU A 504 27.55 -4.90 -17.07
N GLN A 505 28.20 -5.69 -17.91
CA GLN A 505 27.66 -6.96 -18.42
C GLN A 505 28.73 -8.05 -18.34
N CYS A 506 28.32 -9.27 -17.96
CA CYS A 506 29.19 -10.45 -18.08
C CYS A 506 29.66 -10.63 -19.53
N ALA A 507 30.94 -10.98 -19.73
CA ALA A 507 31.48 -11.18 -21.06
C ALA A 507 30.66 -12.22 -21.85
N ARG A 508 30.16 -11.82 -23.02
CA ARG A 508 29.55 -12.76 -23.99
C ARG A 508 30.69 -13.53 -24.67
N SER A 509 31.21 -14.58 -24.03
CA SER A 509 32.07 -15.54 -24.74
C SER A 509 31.27 -16.09 -25.92
N ARG A 510 31.85 -16.10 -27.13
CA ARG A 510 31.22 -16.52 -28.39
C ARG A 510 30.23 -17.66 -28.18
N LEU A 511 28.94 -17.33 -28.29
CA LEU A 511 27.83 -18.25 -28.33
C LEU A 511 28.00 -19.18 -29.54
N ILE A 512 28.73 -20.28 -29.37
CA ILE A 512 28.60 -21.47 -30.21
C ILE A 512 28.52 -22.68 -29.27
N TRP A 513 27.32 -23.24 -29.28
CA TRP A 513 26.86 -24.55 -28.87
C TRP A 513 27.89 -25.70 -28.86
N GLU A 514 28.89 -25.65 -27.99
CA GLU A 514 29.63 -26.83 -27.51
C GLU A 514 29.88 -26.68 -26.00
N GLY A 515 29.03 -27.34 -25.20
CA GLY A 515 29.35 -27.73 -23.83
C GLY A 515 29.36 -26.67 -22.71
N SER A 516 29.13 -25.38 -22.99
CA SER A 516 29.18 -24.31 -21.97
C SER A 516 27.77 -23.89 -21.52
N LYS A 517 27.53 -23.79 -20.20
CA LYS A 517 26.22 -23.41 -19.64
C LYS A 517 25.90 -21.92 -19.92
N PRO A 518 24.62 -21.52 -20.10
CA PRO A 518 24.23 -20.13 -20.40
C PRO A 518 24.74 -19.06 -19.41
N TRP A 519 25.08 -19.45 -18.18
CA TRP A 519 25.60 -18.58 -17.11
C TRP A 519 27.12 -18.67 -16.92
N ASP A 520 27.83 -19.51 -17.68
CA ASP A 520 29.27 -19.81 -17.54
C ASP A 520 30.19 -18.92 -18.40
N GLY A 521 29.68 -17.85 -19.02
CA GLY A 521 30.48 -16.92 -19.84
C GLY A 521 31.54 -16.12 -19.07
N SER A 522 31.52 -16.16 -17.74
CA SER A 522 32.63 -15.68 -16.92
C SER A 522 32.61 -16.39 -15.57
N GLY A 523 33.41 -17.45 -15.45
CA GLY A 523 33.86 -17.94 -14.15
C GLY A 523 34.30 -16.75 -13.29
N LEU A 524 34.03 -16.83 -11.98
CA LEU A 524 34.55 -15.96 -10.93
C LEU A 524 35.70 -15.10 -11.46
N GLN A 525 35.40 -13.84 -11.84
CA GLN A 525 36.45 -12.94 -12.31
C GLN A 525 37.50 -12.95 -11.19
N ARG A 526 38.70 -13.42 -11.50
CA ARG A 526 39.81 -13.38 -10.56
C ARG A 526 39.93 -11.94 -10.08
N ALA A 527 39.74 -11.74 -8.78
CA ALA A 527 40.14 -10.51 -8.14
C ALA A 527 41.62 -10.26 -8.48
N VAL A 528 41.91 -9.09 -9.04
CA VAL A 528 43.24 -8.51 -9.05
C VAL A 528 43.16 -7.27 -8.19
#